data_AF-A0A0D7Q2N4-F1
#
_entry.id   AF-A0A0D7Q2N4-F1
#
_cell.length_a   1.000
_cell.length_b   1.000
_cell.length_c   1.000
_cell.angle_alpha   90.00
_cell.angle_beta   90.00
_cell.angle_gamma   90.00
#
_symmetry.space_group_name_H-M   'P 1'
#
loop_
_entity.id
_entity.type
_entity.pdbx_description
1 polymer ?
#
loop_
_entity_poly.entity_id
_entity_poly.type
_entity_poly.pdbx_seq_one_letter_code
_entity_poly.pdbx_strand_id
1 'polypeptide(L)'
;MKKPLKYIDQPDPTWSALAVESFNVTPRPDAHDPMVLELDGNCPRCKDHMQHSEFLIAFKGVAPTSPETLRATVKTLRDAGMINGPLLPVEFSVRCRCQVVHPDGLGRSGLTGCGATWKMRIESVDEEHS
;
A
#
# COMPACT_ATOMS: atom_id res chain seq x y z
N MET A 1 -22.23 -13.37 -3.62
CA MET A 1 -21.10 -13.39 -4.59
C MET A 1 -21.17 -12.13 -5.43
N LYS A 2 -20.08 -11.36 -5.54
CA LYS A 2 -20.07 -10.11 -6.32
C LYS A 2 -19.95 -10.40 -7.81
N LYS A 3 -20.65 -9.62 -8.64
CA LYS A 3 -20.65 -9.80 -10.09
C LYS A 3 -19.27 -9.43 -10.66
N PRO A 4 -18.66 -10.27 -11.52
CA PRO A 4 -17.37 -9.96 -12.10
C PRO A 4 -17.48 -8.75 -13.03
N LEU A 5 -16.77 -7.68 -12.67
CA LEU A 5 -16.61 -6.45 -13.48
C LEU A 5 -15.57 -6.67 -14.58
N LYS A 6 -15.60 -5.87 -15.65
CA LYS A 6 -14.52 -5.91 -16.65
C LYS A 6 -13.18 -5.49 -16.05
N TYR A 7 -12.08 -6.11 -16.44
CA TYR A 7 -10.74 -5.65 -16.07
C TYR A 7 -10.49 -4.24 -16.64
N ILE A 8 -9.92 -3.33 -15.84
CA ILE A 8 -9.54 -1.96 -16.26
C ILE A 8 -8.19 -1.65 -15.63
N ASP A 9 -7.23 -1.17 -16.43
CA ASP A 9 -5.89 -0.73 -16.01
C ASP A 9 -5.72 0.80 -16.00
N GLN A 10 -6.78 1.55 -16.29
CA GLN A 10 -6.76 3.01 -16.21
C GLN A 10 -7.00 3.48 -14.77
N PRO A 11 -6.16 4.36 -14.22
CA PRO A 11 -6.37 4.96 -12.91
C PRO A 11 -7.57 5.92 -12.95
N ASP A 12 -8.43 5.85 -11.92
CA ASP A 12 -9.60 6.71 -11.75
C ASP A 12 -9.51 7.43 -10.39
N PRO A 13 -9.48 8.78 -10.35
CA PRO A 13 -9.38 9.55 -9.10
C PRO A 13 -10.50 9.26 -8.09
N THR A 14 -11.69 8.85 -8.55
CA THR A 14 -12.81 8.51 -7.67
C THR A 14 -12.50 7.32 -6.77
N TRP A 15 -11.62 6.42 -7.21
CA TRP A 15 -11.20 5.27 -6.40
C TRP A 15 -10.27 5.68 -5.26
N SER A 16 -9.47 6.73 -5.42
CA SER A 16 -8.62 7.24 -4.34
C SER A 16 -9.47 7.78 -3.18
N ALA A 17 -10.51 8.56 -3.48
CA ALA A 17 -11.43 9.07 -2.46
C ALA A 17 -12.14 7.93 -1.71
N LEU A 18 -12.66 6.94 -2.45
CA LEU A 18 -13.32 5.76 -1.85
C LEU A 18 -12.35 4.86 -1.09
N ALA A 19 -11.08 4.81 -1.48
CA ALA A 19 -10.07 4.00 -0.81
C ALA A 19 -9.79 4.52 0.61
N VAL A 20 -9.74 5.84 0.79
CA VAL A 20 -9.57 6.47 2.11
C VAL A 20 -10.67 6.04 3.09
N GLU A 21 -11.90 5.88 2.61
CA GLU A 21 -13.04 5.45 3.43
C GLU A 21 -13.09 3.93 3.70
N SER A 22 -12.38 3.13 2.90
CA SER A 22 -12.54 1.66 2.87
C SER A 22 -11.31 0.87 3.31
N PHE A 23 -10.20 1.55 3.56
CA PHE A 23 -8.96 0.95 4.05
C PHE A 23 -8.61 1.46 5.44
N ASN A 24 -8.26 0.53 6.31
CA ASN A 24 -7.52 0.81 7.52
C ASN A 24 -6.03 0.77 7.21
N VAL A 25 -5.30 1.75 7.72
CA VAL A 25 -3.84 1.85 7.58
C VAL A 25 -3.23 1.64 8.96
N THR A 26 -2.41 0.60 9.10
CA THR A 26 -1.68 0.29 10.33
C THR A 26 -0.19 0.53 10.08
N PRO A 27 0.41 1.57 10.67
CA PRO A 27 1.85 1.76 10.58
C PRO A 27 2.60 0.70 11.41
N ARG A 28 3.71 0.20 10.88
CA ARG A 28 4.61 -0.75 11.55
C ARG A 28 6.03 -0.21 11.58
N PRO A 29 6.74 -0.28 12.72
CA PRO A 29 6.28 -0.89 13.97
C PRO A 29 5.26 -0.06 14.75
N ASP A 30 5.28 1.27 14.59
CA ASP A 30 4.36 2.22 15.22
C ASP A 30 4.23 3.48 14.35
N ALA A 31 3.37 4.42 14.77
CA ALA A 31 3.03 5.62 14.01
C ALA A 31 4.12 6.70 14.00
N HIS A 32 5.08 6.68 14.95
CA HIS A 32 6.12 7.70 15.04
C HIS A 32 7.29 7.43 14.10
N ASP A 33 7.60 6.15 13.84
CA ASP A 33 8.68 5.76 12.92
C ASP A 33 8.27 4.58 12.02
N PRO A 34 7.26 4.76 11.14
CA PRO A 34 6.77 3.68 10.31
C PRO A 34 7.81 3.28 9.26
N MET A 35 8.10 1.99 9.17
CA MET A 35 8.92 1.39 8.11
C MET A 35 8.06 0.71 7.04
N VAL A 36 6.88 0.23 7.46
CA VAL A 36 5.90 -0.44 6.60
C VAL A 36 4.52 0.11 6.93
N LEU A 37 3.69 0.32 5.92
CA LEU A 37 2.28 0.60 6.06
C LEU A 37 1.49 -0.66 5.67
N GLU A 38 0.76 -1.23 6.62
CA GLU A 38 -0.16 -2.34 6.37
C GLU A 38 -1.55 -1.77 6.06
N LEU A 39 -2.05 -2.05 4.87
CA LEU A 39 -3.36 -1.64 4.38
C LEU A 39 -4.27 -2.87 4.38
N ASP A 40 -5.39 -2.78 5.11
CA ASP A 40 -6.43 -3.80 5.14
C ASP A 40 -7.78 -3.15 4.82
N GLY A 41 -8.46 -3.64 3.80
CA GLY A 41 -9.69 -3.00 3.35
C GLY A 41 -10.32 -3.64 2.14
N ASN A 42 -11.35 -2.99 1.62
CA ASN A 42 -12.06 -3.45 0.43
C ASN A 42 -11.66 -2.63 -0.78
N CYS A 43 -11.37 -3.29 -1.91
CA CYS A 43 -11.13 -2.61 -3.18
C CYS A 43 -12.30 -1.64 -3.48
N PRO A 44 -12.05 -0.34 -3.73
CA PRO A 44 -13.10 0.66 -3.91
C PRO A 44 -14.04 0.33 -5.09
N ARG A 45 -13.54 -0.44 -6.07
CA ARG A 45 -14.25 -0.85 -7.28
C ARG A 45 -15.03 -2.16 -7.13
N CYS A 46 -14.34 -3.27 -6.93
CA CYS A 46 -14.98 -4.60 -6.88
C CYS A 46 -15.50 -4.95 -5.48
N LYS A 47 -15.17 -4.13 -4.47
CA LYS A 47 -15.51 -4.29 -3.06
C LYS A 47 -14.90 -5.52 -2.39
N ASP A 48 -14.11 -6.34 -3.06
CA ASP A 48 -13.46 -7.49 -2.44
C ASP A 48 -12.40 -7.07 -1.44
N HIS A 49 -12.31 -7.83 -0.36
CA HIS A 49 -11.30 -7.63 0.67
C HIS A 49 -9.91 -7.90 0.11
N MET A 50 -8.95 -7.09 0.52
CA MET A 50 -7.55 -7.24 0.17
C MET A 50 -6.63 -6.66 1.23
N GLN A 51 -5.42 -7.21 1.25
CA GLN A 51 -4.31 -6.73 2.07
C GLN A 51 -3.16 -6.26 1.17
N HIS A 52 -2.49 -5.21 1.61
CA HIS A 52 -1.34 -4.64 0.93
C HIS A 52 -0.33 -4.11 1.94
N SER A 53 0.95 -4.32 1.68
CA SER A 53 2.03 -3.81 2.51
C SER A 53 2.88 -2.90 1.64
N GLU A 54 2.98 -1.63 2.04
CA GLU A 54 3.84 -0.65 1.40
C GLU A 54 5.08 -0.44 2.27
N PHE A 55 6.27 -0.67 1.71
CA PHE A 55 7.53 -0.45 2.41
C PHE A 55 8.01 0.98 2.17
N LEU A 56 8.19 1.76 3.24
CA LEU A 56 8.66 3.14 3.14
C LEU A 56 10.16 3.24 2.89
N ILE A 57 10.88 2.12 3.09
CA ILE A 57 12.30 2.00 2.80
C ILE A 57 12.52 0.75 1.95
N ALA A 58 13.17 0.91 0.80
CA ALA A 58 13.57 -0.18 -0.08
C ALA A 58 15.10 -0.25 -0.20
N PHE A 59 15.66 -1.44 -0.02
CA PHE A 59 17.10 -1.69 -0.17
C PHE A 59 17.38 -2.51 -1.42
N LYS A 60 18.27 -2.02 -2.28
CA LYS A 60 18.73 -2.81 -3.42
C LYS A 60 19.66 -3.91 -2.93
N GLY A 61 19.31 -5.17 -3.21
CA GLY A 61 20.15 -6.33 -2.90
C GLY A 61 20.01 -6.89 -1.49
N VAL A 62 19.13 -6.33 -0.66
CA VAL A 62 18.79 -6.86 0.66
C VAL A 62 17.28 -7.09 0.71
N ALA A 63 16.87 -8.35 0.74
CA ALA A 63 15.51 -8.70 1.09
C ALA A 63 15.49 -8.92 2.62
N PRO A 64 14.83 -8.05 3.41
CA PRO A 64 14.68 -8.31 4.83
C PRO A 64 13.90 -9.61 4.98
N THR A 65 14.50 -10.59 5.63
CA THR A 65 13.90 -11.91 5.85
C THR A 65 12.91 -11.92 7.01
N SER A 66 12.86 -10.83 7.80
CA SER A 66 11.94 -10.63 8.92
C SER A 66 11.74 -9.14 9.24
N PRO A 67 10.64 -8.76 9.91
CA PRO A 67 10.44 -7.41 10.45
C PRO A 67 11.55 -6.94 11.39
N GLU A 68 12.12 -7.84 12.20
CA GLU A 68 13.21 -7.54 13.14
C GLU A 68 14.50 -7.20 12.39
N THR A 69 14.81 -7.96 11.33
CA THR A 69 15.95 -7.68 10.46
C THR A 69 15.77 -6.33 9.76
N LEU A 70 14.57 -6.03 9.26
CA LEU A 70 14.27 -4.74 8.66
C LEU A 70 14.54 -3.60 9.66
N ARG A 71 14.02 -3.71 10.88
CA ARG A 71 14.22 -2.71 11.93
C ARG A 71 15.70 -2.48 12.25
N ALA A 72 16.47 -3.55 12.40
CA ALA A 72 17.91 -3.47 12.67
C ALA A 72 18.68 -2.81 11.52
N THR A 73 18.34 -3.14 10.27
CA THR A 73 18.92 -2.51 9.08
C THR A 73 18.61 -1.02 9.03
N VAL A 74 17.35 -0.63 9.22
CA VAL A 74 16.94 0.79 9.22
C VAL A 74 17.67 1.57 10.30
N LYS A 75 17.76 1.02 11.52
CA LYS A 75 18.54 1.64 12.61
C LYS A 75 20.00 1.85 12.22
N THR A 76 20.65 0.82 11.69
CA THR A 76 22.06 0.90 11.27
C THR A 76 22.29 1.98 10.22
N LEU A 77 21.37 2.13 9.28
CA LEU A 77 21.47 3.15 8.23
C LEU A 77 21.19 4.55 8.74
N ARG A 78 20.28 4.71 9.71
CA ARG A 78 20.07 5.99 10.39
C ARG A 78 21.33 6.38 11.19
N ASP A 79 21.91 5.44 11.92
CA ASP A 79 23.16 5.66 12.69
C ASP A 79 24.33 6.03 11.76
N ALA A 80 24.36 5.48 10.54
CA ALA A 80 25.33 5.81 9.50
C ALA A 80 25.02 7.12 8.74
N GLY A 81 23.93 7.82 9.09
CA GLY A 81 23.50 9.06 8.42
C GLY A 81 23.03 8.85 6.97
N MET A 82 22.70 7.62 6.58
CA MET A 82 22.22 7.27 5.23
C MET A 82 20.72 7.51 5.06
N ILE A 83 19.97 7.52 6.15
CA ILE A 83 18.55 7.88 6.18
C ILE A 83 18.42 9.10 7.10
N ASN A 84 18.14 10.26 6.52
CA ASN A 84 18.00 11.53 7.24
C ASN A 84 16.58 12.06 7.06
N GLY A 85 15.87 12.27 8.17
CA GLY A 85 14.51 12.82 8.18
C GLY A 85 13.39 11.78 8.34
N PRO A 86 12.13 12.25 8.44
CA PRO A 86 10.96 11.39 8.58
C PRO A 86 10.66 10.61 7.30
N LEU A 87 10.05 9.43 7.44
CA LEU A 87 9.63 8.58 6.33
C LEU A 87 8.25 8.97 5.77
N LEU A 88 7.54 9.84 6.48
CA LEU A 88 6.28 10.45 6.07
C LEU A 88 6.49 11.96 5.84
N PRO A 89 5.71 12.58 4.95
CA PRO A 89 4.61 11.99 4.18
C PRO A 89 5.07 11.12 3.00
N VAL A 90 4.22 10.19 2.58
CA VAL A 90 4.46 9.32 1.42
C VAL A 90 3.26 9.28 0.48
N GLU A 91 3.52 9.18 -0.83
CA GLU A 91 2.50 8.90 -1.85
C GLU A 91 2.88 7.62 -2.60
N PHE A 92 1.93 6.68 -2.73
CA PHE A 92 2.12 5.41 -3.44
C PHE A 92 0.84 4.97 -4.15
N SER A 93 0.95 4.01 -5.07
CA SER A 93 -0.19 3.48 -5.82
C SER A 93 -0.53 2.06 -5.35
N VAL A 94 -1.80 1.84 -5.06
CA VAL A 94 -2.32 0.51 -4.69
C VAL A 94 -3.12 -0.04 -5.84
N ARG A 95 -2.82 -1.28 -6.24
CA ARG A 95 -3.57 -2.02 -7.26
C ARG A 95 -4.35 -3.16 -6.61
N CYS A 96 -5.60 -3.32 -7.01
CA CYS A 96 -6.43 -4.44 -6.58
C CYS A 96 -5.81 -5.78 -7.00
N ARG A 97 -5.68 -6.70 -6.03
CA ARG A 97 -5.21 -8.08 -6.21
C ARG A 97 -6.27 -9.12 -5.79
N CYS A 98 -7.56 -8.79 -5.93
CA CYS A 98 -8.63 -9.73 -5.58
C CYS A 98 -8.53 -11.03 -6.40
N GLN A 99 -9.02 -12.13 -5.82
CA GLN A 99 -8.98 -13.46 -6.45
C GLN A 99 -10.19 -13.72 -7.36
N VAL A 100 -11.12 -12.76 -7.48
CA VAL A 100 -12.25 -12.88 -8.41
C VAL A 100 -11.77 -12.68 -9.83
N VAL A 101 -12.16 -13.62 -10.71
CA VAL A 101 -11.84 -13.54 -12.14
C VAL A 101 -12.68 -12.44 -12.78
N HIS A 102 -11.99 -11.46 -13.35
CA HIS A 102 -12.60 -10.33 -14.04
C HIS A 102 -12.39 -10.47 -15.56
N PRO A 103 -13.45 -10.45 -16.40
CA PRO A 103 -13.30 -10.56 -17.85
C PRO A 103 -12.50 -9.37 -18.40
N ASP A 104 -11.46 -9.64 -19.18
CA ASP A 104 -10.65 -8.62 -19.85
C ASP A 104 -11.13 -8.41 -21.29
N GLY A 105 -11.42 -7.16 -21.65
CA GLY A 105 -11.92 -6.82 -22.98
C GLY A 105 -10.88 -7.05 -24.09
N LEU A 106 -9.60 -7.17 -23.73
CA LEU A 106 -8.49 -7.46 -24.64
C LEU A 106 -8.12 -8.95 -24.66
N GLY A 107 -8.82 -9.81 -23.91
CA GLY A 107 -8.60 -11.25 -23.90
C GLY A 107 -7.29 -11.69 -23.23
N ARG A 108 -6.63 -10.85 -22.44
CA ARG A 108 -5.41 -11.23 -21.69
C ARG A 108 -5.74 -12.29 -20.64
N SER A 109 -4.84 -13.25 -20.46
CA SER A 109 -4.92 -14.31 -19.45
C SER A 109 -3.93 -14.06 -18.30
N GLY A 110 -4.17 -14.69 -17.14
CA GLY A 110 -3.28 -14.59 -15.97
C GLY A 110 -3.34 -13.26 -15.22
N LEU A 111 -4.30 -12.38 -15.53
CA LEU A 111 -4.48 -11.14 -14.79
C LEU A 111 -5.08 -11.41 -13.40
N THR A 112 -4.46 -10.85 -12.36
CA THR A 112 -4.97 -10.87 -10.99
C THR A 112 -5.72 -9.58 -10.68
N GLY A 113 -6.80 -9.69 -9.90
CA GLY A 113 -7.59 -8.54 -9.46
C GLY A 113 -8.47 -7.93 -10.56
N CYS A 114 -9.20 -6.87 -10.18
CA CYS A 114 -10.05 -6.14 -11.13
C CYS A 114 -9.28 -5.07 -11.93
N GLY A 115 -7.97 -4.94 -11.71
CA GLY A 115 -7.10 -3.96 -12.37
C GLY A 115 -7.16 -2.54 -11.81
N ALA A 116 -8.16 -2.23 -10.98
CA ALA A 116 -8.31 -0.91 -10.36
C ALA A 116 -7.03 -0.52 -9.62
N THR A 117 -6.55 0.69 -9.91
CA THR A 117 -5.35 1.28 -9.29
C THR A 117 -5.71 2.67 -8.80
N TRP A 118 -5.38 2.98 -7.54
CA TRP A 118 -5.63 4.26 -6.91
C TRP A 118 -4.38 4.77 -6.19
N LYS A 119 -4.34 6.07 -5.95
CA LYS A 119 -3.25 6.72 -5.21
C LYS A 119 -3.64 6.88 -3.75
N MET A 120 -2.69 6.62 -2.87
CA MET A 120 -2.78 6.87 -1.44
C MET A 120 -1.71 7.87 -1.05
N ARG A 121 -2.05 8.83 -0.20
CA ARG A 121 -1.12 9.74 0.44
C ARG A 121 -1.33 9.64 1.94
N ILE A 122 -0.25 9.37 2.68
CA ILE A 122 -0.28 9.20 4.13
C ILE A 122 0.63 10.27 4.74
N GLU A 123 0.06 11.08 5.62
CA GLU A 123 0.74 12.16 6.34
C GLU A 123 1.27 11.68 7.69
N SER A 124 2.27 12.38 8.24
CA SER A 124 2.56 12.26 9.68
C SER A 124 1.39 12.82 10.48
N VAL A 125 1.12 12.21 11.64
CA VAL A 125 0.28 12.87 12.64
C VAL A 125 1.22 13.79 13.40
N ASP A 126 1.22 15.08 13.07
CA ASP A 126 1.91 16.04 13.92
C ASP A 126 1.09 16.15 15.22
N GLU A 127 1.67 15.77 16.35
CA GLU A 127 1.12 16.11 17.66
C GLU A 127 1.29 17.63 17.89
N GLU A 128 0.48 18.44 17.19
CA GLU A 128 0.30 19.83 17.58
C GLU A 128 -0.55 19.88 18.86
N HIS A 129 0.14 19.89 20.00
CA HIS A 129 -0.23 20.47 21.30
C HIS A 129 -1.62 20.11 21.86
N SER A 130 -1.63 19.23 22.87
CA SER A 130 -2.66 19.21 23.91
C SER A 130 -2.70 20.51 24.71
#